data_AF-A0A099KCQ3-F1
#
_entry.id   AF-A0A099KCQ3-F1
#
_cell.length_a   1.000
_cell.length_b   1.000
_cell.length_c   1.000
_cell.angle_alpha   90.00
_cell.angle_beta   90.00
_cell.angle_gamma   90.00
#
_symmetry.space_group_name_H-M   'P 1'
#
loop_
_entity.id
_entity.type
_entity.pdbx_description
1 polymer ?
#
loop_
_entity_poly.entity_id
_entity_poly.type
_entity_poly.pdbx_seq_one_letter_code
_entity_poly.pdbx_strand_id
1 'polypeptide(L)'
;MHLNTLSPAPGAKKDKKRCGRGIGSGIGKTGGRGHKGQKSRSGGGIRPGFEGGQMPLKQRLPKFGFTSRKSLVRAEVRLHELNHINGDVVDIHALKDAGIITRNIVSAKIMLSGEISRKITVRGLAVTKGARAAIEAAGGTIEE
;
A
#
# COMPACT_ATOMS: atom_id res chain seq x y z
N MET A 1 -12.81 27.16 -27.49
CA MET A 1 -12.45 26.93 -26.07
C MET A 1 -11.69 28.15 -25.58
N HIS A 2 -12.33 29.03 -24.82
CA HIS A 2 -11.69 30.23 -24.29
C HIS A 2 -11.24 29.98 -22.85
N LEU A 3 -10.19 30.66 -22.39
CA LEU A 3 -9.67 30.48 -21.03
C LEU A 3 -10.70 30.83 -19.95
N ASN A 4 -11.64 31.73 -20.24
CA ASN A 4 -12.71 32.16 -19.34
C ASN A 4 -13.97 31.26 -19.35
N THR A 5 -14.00 30.20 -20.18
CA THR A 5 -15.15 29.28 -20.27
C THR A 5 -14.88 27.93 -19.59
N LEU A 6 -13.74 27.78 -18.91
CA LEU A 6 -13.36 26.53 -18.25
C LEU A 6 -13.85 26.52 -16.80
N SER A 7 -14.69 25.55 -16.46
CA SER A 7 -15.12 25.30 -15.08
C SER A 7 -14.79 23.86 -14.66
N PRO A 8 -14.41 23.62 -13.40
CA PRO A 8 -14.19 22.27 -12.91
C PRO A 8 -15.51 21.48 -12.85
N ALA A 9 -15.42 20.15 -12.82
CA ALA A 9 -16.58 19.31 -12.59
C ALA A 9 -17.25 19.64 -11.24
N PRO A 10 -18.59 19.58 -11.14
CA PRO A 10 -19.30 19.85 -9.90
C PRO A 10 -18.75 19.01 -8.73
N GLY A 11 -18.44 19.67 -7.61
CA GLY A 11 -17.91 19.02 -6.40
C GLY A 11 -16.40 18.72 -6.40
N ALA A 12 -15.69 18.90 -7.53
CA ALA A 12 -14.23 18.70 -7.59
C ALA A 12 -13.45 19.72 -6.73
N LYS A 13 -14.03 20.91 -6.51
CA LYS A 13 -13.49 21.95 -5.63
C LYS A 13 -14.48 22.21 -4.50
N LYS A 14 -14.04 21.99 -3.26
CA LYS A 14 -14.79 22.32 -2.04
C LYS A 14 -14.15 23.51 -1.35
N ASP A 15 -14.97 24.41 -0.84
CA ASP A 15 -14.50 25.57 -0.11
C ASP A 15 -13.82 25.17 1.21
N LYS A 16 -12.69 25.82 1.49
CA LYS A 16 -11.94 25.57 2.73
C LYS A 16 -12.65 26.24 3.90
N LYS A 17 -12.65 25.55 5.05
CA LYS A 17 -13.17 26.10 6.30
C LYS A 17 -12.31 27.30 6.76
N ARG A 18 -12.95 28.46 6.94
CA ARG A 18 -12.33 29.71 7.43
C ARG A 18 -12.84 30.03 8.84
N CYS A 19 -12.11 29.60 9.87
CA CYS A 19 -12.51 29.80 11.26
C CYS A 19 -12.41 31.28 11.70
N GLY A 20 -13.28 31.70 12.63
CA GLY A 20 -13.24 33.03 13.23
C GLY A 20 -13.69 34.14 12.28
N ARG A 21 -14.78 33.92 11.52
CA ARG A 21 -15.36 34.90 10.58
C ARG A 21 -16.83 35.17 10.91
N GLY A 22 -17.08 35.72 12.11
CA GLY A 22 -18.42 36.09 12.57
C GLY A 22 -19.31 34.92 13.01
N ILE A 23 -20.45 35.25 13.63
CA ILE A 23 -21.40 34.29 14.20
C ILE A 23 -22.11 33.49 13.09
N GLY A 24 -22.52 34.16 12.00
CA GLY A 24 -23.22 33.55 10.87
C GLY A 24 -22.42 32.47 10.11
N SER A 25 -21.10 32.40 10.30
CA SER A 25 -20.27 31.33 9.73
C SER A 25 -20.43 29.97 10.43
N GLY A 26 -21.11 29.92 11.58
CA GLY A 26 -21.23 28.72 12.43
C GLY A 26 -19.93 28.30 13.13
N ILE A 27 -18.80 28.92 12.79
CA ILE A 27 -17.46 28.60 13.32
C ILE A 27 -16.73 29.88 13.76
N GLY A 28 -17.50 30.83 14.28
CA GLY A 28 -17.01 32.07 14.89
C GLY A 28 -16.34 31.84 16.25
N LYS A 29 -15.89 32.94 16.88
CA LYS A 29 -15.32 33.03 18.25
C LYS A 29 -14.24 31.99 18.58
N THR A 30 -14.61 30.76 18.93
CA THR A 30 -13.70 29.66 19.31
C THR A 30 -13.18 28.87 18.12
N GLY A 31 -13.74 29.05 16.92
CA GLY A 31 -13.26 28.37 15.72
C GLY A 31 -13.41 26.85 15.76
N GLY A 32 -14.32 26.33 16.59
CA GLY A 32 -14.55 24.89 16.79
C GLY A 32 -13.63 24.23 17.84
N ARG A 33 -12.85 25.01 18.60
CA ARG A 33 -11.93 24.49 19.63
C ARG A 33 -12.52 24.42 21.05
N GLY A 34 -13.75 24.91 21.26
CA GLY A 34 -14.34 25.04 22.58
C GLY A 34 -13.68 26.14 23.44
N HIS A 35 -13.80 26.04 24.76
CA HIS A 35 -13.30 27.04 25.71
C HIS A 35 -12.09 26.54 26.52
N LYS A 36 -11.01 27.34 26.55
CA LYS A 36 -9.81 27.13 27.40
C LYS A 36 -9.19 25.72 27.23
N GLY A 37 -8.27 25.36 28.12
CA GLY A 37 -7.56 24.08 28.10
C GLY A 37 -6.45 23.98 27.06
N GLN A 38 -5.57 22.98 27.23
CA GLN A 38 -4.37 22.81 26.42
C GLN A 38 -4.68 22.70 24.91
N LYS A 39 -5.71 21.94 24.52
CA LYS A 39 -6.09 21.72 23.11
C LYS A 39 -6.61 22.98 22.40
N SER A 40 -7.03 24.01 23.13
CA SER A 40 -7.49 25.27 22.52
C SER A 40 -6.35 26.22 22.16
N ARG A 41 -5.20 26.11 22.85
CA ARG A 41 -4.05 27.02 22.72
C ARG A 41 -3.32 26.84 21.38
N SER A 42 -2.58 27.88 20.96
CA SER A 42 -1.67 27.76 19.82
C SER A 42 -0.53 26.80 20.15
N GLY A 43 -0.18 25.90 19.23
CA GLY A 43 0.75 24.79 19.51
C GLY A 43 0.25 23.77 20.54
N GLY A 44 -1.00 23.92 21.01
CA GLY A 44 -1.61 23.04 21.99
C GLY A 44 -1.93 21.67 21.40
N GLY A 45 -1.73 20.62 22.20
CA GLY A 45 -1.94 19.25 21.77
C GLY A 45 -1.29 18.27 22.73
N ILE A 46 -1.63 16.99 22.55
CA ILE A 46 -1.06 15.90 23.32
C ILE A 46 -0.24 15.06 22.34
N ARG A 47 1.00 14.73 22.68
CA ARG A 47 1.84 13.90 21.80
C ARG A 47 1.15 12.56 21.51
N PRO A 48 1.24 12.01 20.28
CA PRO A 48 0.69 10.69 19.98
C PRO A 48 1.21 9.63 20.96
N GLY A 49 0.29 8.91 21.58
CA GLY A 49 0.58 7.87 22.59
C GLY A 49 0.89 8.39 24.00
N PHE A 50 0.49 9.61 24.37
CA PHE A 50 0.45 10.04 25.78
C PHE A 50 -0.95 9.86 26.37
N GLU A 51 -1.03 9.16 27.51
CA GLU A 51 -2.28 8.74 28.17
C GLU A 51 -2.51 9.49 29.49
N GLY A 52 -2.09 10.76 29.59
CA GLY A 52 -2.41 11.62 30.74
C GLY A 52 -1.59 11.37 32.01
N GLY A 53 -0.53 10.55 31.94
CA GLY A 53 0.34 10.21 33.08
C GLY A 53 0.45 8.70 33.32
N GLN A 54 -0.50 7.92 32.79
CA GLN A 54 -0.39 6.47 32.77
C GLN A 54 0.77 6.03 31.87
N MET A 55 1.46 4.94 32.25
CA MET A 55 2.49 4.32 31.41
C MET A 55 1.86 3.96 30.05
N PRO A 56 2.31 4.48 28.89
CA PRO A 56 1.65 4.23 27.61
C PRO A 56 1.65 2.76 27.19
N LEU A 57 0.66 2.34 26.39
CA LEU A 57 0.54 0.95 25.92
C LEU A 57 1.83 0.42 25.26
N LYS A 58 2.50 1.25 24.44
CA LYS A 58 3.77 0.92 23.77
C LYS A 58 4.95 0.67 24.73
N GLN A 59 4.80 1.01 26.01
CA GLN A 59 5.77 0.75 27.08
C GLN A 59 5.31 -0.38 28.02
N ARG A 60 3.99 -0.57 28.21
CA ARG A 60 3.44 -1.66 29.03
C ARG A 60 3.71 -3.03 28.42
N LEU A 61 3.61 -3.13 27.09
CA LEU A 61 3.79 -4.39 26.38
C LEU A 61 5.26 -4.65 26.09
N PRO A 62 5.74 -5.90 26.27
CA PRO A 62 7.10 -6.26 25.88
C PRO A 62 7.28 -6.17 24.37
N LYS A 63 8.50 -5.85 23.93
CA LYS A 63 8.88 -6.00 22.52
C LYS A 63 9.04 -7.49 22.22
N PHE A 64 8.62 -7.93 21.05
CA PHE A 64 8.76 -9.31 20.61
C PHE A 64 9.11 -9.39 19.12
N GLY A 65 9.66 -10.52 18.71
CA GLY A 65 10.03 -10.81 17.33
C GLY A 65 11.36 -10.20 16.89
N PHE A 66 11.68 -10.39 15.61
CA PHE A 66 12.84 -9.82 14.94
C PHE A 66 12.51 -9.58 13.47
N THR A 67 13.24 -8.67 12.81
CA THR A 67 13.08 -8.43 11.37
C THR A 67 14.09 -9.27 10.59
N SER A 68 13.62 -10.20 9.76
CA SER A 68 14.50 -11.03 8.93
C SER A 68 15.05 -10.24 7.74
N ARG A 69 16.37 -10.23 7.56
CA ARG A 69 17.00 -9.62 6.36
C ARG A 69 16.61 -10.35 5.07
N LYS A 70 16.30 -11.65 5.15
CA LYS A 70 15.88 -12.46 3.99
C LYS A 70 14.49 -12.08 3.50
N SER A 71 13.58 -11.63 4.36
CA SER A 71 12.23 -11.24 3.93
C SER A 71 12.21 -9.94 3.14
N LEU A 72 13.21 -9.06 3.33
CA LEU A 72 13.34 -7.80 2.61
C LEU A 72 13.71 -7.98 1.12
N VAL A 73 14.30 -9.13 0.77
CA VAL A 73 14.76 -9.46 -0.59
C VAL A 73 13.97 -10.62 -1.21
N ARG A 74 12.81 -10.94 -0.61
CA ARG A 74 11.90 -11.99 -1.07
C ARG A 74 10.61 -11.37 -1.57
N ALA A 75 10.18 -11.75 -2.76
CA ALA A 75 8.91 -11.33 -3.34
C ALA A 75 7.91 -12.48 -3.44
N GLU A 76 6.65 -12.11 -3.56
CA GLU A 76 5.54 -12.99 -3.87
C GLU A 76 4.94 -12.53 -5.20
N VAL A 77 4.70 -13.47 -6.11
CA VAL A 77 4.20 -13.19 -7.46
C VAL A 77 2.89 -13.94 -7.66
N ARG A 78 1.89 -13.27 -8.23
CA ARG A 78 0.56 -13.83 -8.49
C ARG A 78 0.47 -14.39 -9.91
N LEU A 79 -0.45 -15.33 -10.15
CA LEU A 79 -0.58 -15.97 -11.47
C LEU A 79 -0.98 -15.00 -12.58
N HIS A 80 -1.92 -14.08 -12.30
CA HIS A 80 -2.35 -13.12 -13.30
C HIS A 80 -1.25 -12.13 -13.71
N GLU A 81 -0.29 -11.85 -12.81
CA GLU A 81 0.85 -10.98 -13.09
C GLU A 81 1.75 -11.60 -14.16
N LEU A 82 1.81 -12.94 -14.24
CA LEU A 82 2.61 -13.66 -15.23
C LEU A 82 2.12 -13.44 -16.67
N ASN A 83 0.84 -13.07 -16.86
CA ASN A 83 0.32 -12.79 -18.19
C ASN A 83 0.93 -11.52 -18.82
N HIS A 84 1.49 -10.62 -18.00
CA HIS A 84 2.13 -9.37 -18.44
C HIS A 84 3.60 -9.55 -18.86
N ILE A 85 4.15 -10.75 -18.72
CA ILE A 85 5.55 -11.03 -19.06
C ILE A 85 5.65 -11.25 -20.57
N ASN A 86 6.66 -10.60 -21.16
CA ASN A 86 7.00 -10.78 -22.57
C ASN A 86 7.87 -12.03 -22.70
N GLY A 87 7.40 -13.02 -23.46
CA GLY A 87 8.01 -14.34 -23.58
C GLY A 87 7.31 -15.42 -22.74
N ASP A 88 7.78 -16.65 -22.89
CA ASP A 88 7.17 -17.83 -22.27
C ASP A 88 8.01 -18.37 -21.11
N VAL A 89 9.22 -17.85 -20.89
CA VAL A 89 10.11 -18.25 -19.80
C VAL A 89 10.03 -17.22 -18.68
N VAL A 90 9.69 -17.68 -17.48
CA VAL A 90 9.61 -16.85 -16.26
C VAL A 90 10.77 -17.18 -15.34
N ASP A 91 11.75 -16.29 -15.35
CA ASP A 91 12.88 -16.25 -14.42
C ASP A 91 12.85 -14.95 -13.60
N ILE A 92 13.81 -14.78 -12.69
CA ILE A 92 13.86 -13.59 -11.85
C ILE A 92 14.18 -12.30 -12.65
N HIS A 93 14.85 -12.43 -13.80
CA HIS A 93 15.18 -11.29 -14.67
C HIS A 93 13.96 -10.83 -15.46
N ALA A 94 13.22 -11.75 -16.08
CA ALA A 94 11.95 -11.47 -16.77
C ALA A 94 10.93 -10.82 -15.84
N LEU A 95 10.85 -11.26 -14.57
CA LEU A 95 9.99 -10.61 -13.57
C LEU A 95 10.43 -9.16 -13.26
N LYS A 96 11.73 -8.87 -13.29
CA LYS A 96 12.27 -7.51 -13.09
C LYS A 96 12.04 -6.64 -14.32
N ASP A 97 12.23 -7.20 -15.51
CA ASP A 97 12.08 -6.50 -16.78
C ASP A 97 10.61 -6.17 -17.05
N ALA A 98 9.69 -7.04 -16.66
CA ALA A 98 8.26 -6.79 -16.67
C ALA A 98 7.79 -5.80 -15.57
N GLY A 99 8.67 -5.38 -14.67
CA GLY A 99 8.34 -4.46 -13.57
C GLY A 99 7.45 -5.07 -12.47
N ILE A 100 7.29 -6.39 -12.44
CA ILE A 100 6.47 -7.11 -11.45
C ILE A 100 7.19 -7.15 -10.10
N ILE A 101 8.52 -7.32 -10.11
CA ILE A 101 9.36 -7.29 -8.91
C ILE A 101 10.41 -6.19 -8.99
N THR A 102 10.81 -5.67 -7.83
CA THR A 102 11.86 -4.65 -7.73
C THR A 102 13.26 -5.26 -7.93
N ARG A 103 14.20 -4.43 -8.38
CA ARG A 103 15.57 -4.88 -8.74
C ARG A 103 16.35 -5.53 -7.59
N ASN A 104 16.06 -5.15 -6.35
CA ASN A 104 16.70 -5.64 -5.13
C ASN A 104 16.22 -7.04 -4.68
N ILE A 105 15.19 -7.59 -5.33
CA ILE A 105 14.69 -8.93 -5.00
C ILE A 105 15.65 -10.00 -5.51
N VAL A 106 15.94 -10.97 -4.64
CA VAL A 106 16.85 -12.09 -4.89
C VAL A 106 16.10 -13.42 -5.01
N SER A 107 14.92 -13.52 -4.40
CA SER A 107 14.08 -14.72 -4.50
C SER A 107 12.61 -14.35 -4.64
N ALA A 108 11.86 -15.11 -5.44
CA ALA A 108 10.42 -14.94 -5.56
C ALA A 108 9.68 -16.27 -5.39
N LYS A 109 8.45 -16.20 -4.89
CA LYS A 109 7.56 -17.36 -4.79
C LYS A 109 6.23 -17.10 -5.51
N ILE A 110 5.82 -18.01 -6.38
CA ILE A 110 4.58 -17.93 -7.15
C ILE A 110 3.43 -18.52 -6.33
N MET A 111 2.36 -17.73 -6.17
CA MET A 111 1.18 -18.06 -5.37
C MET A 111 -0.10 -18.09 -6.23
N LEU A 112 -1.03 -18.97 -5.85
CA LEU A 112 -2.32 -19.12 -6.53
C LEU A 112 -3.19 -17.89 -6.25
N SER A 113 -3.24 -16.96 -7.21
CA SER A 113 -4.10 -15.79 -7.15
C SER A 113 -4.36 -15.25 -8.56
N GLY A 114 -5.61 -15.34 -9.01
CA GLY A 114 -6.00 -15.10 -10.39
C GLY A 114 -5.72 -16.30 -11.29
N GLU A 115 -5.81 -16.07 -12.61
CA GLU A 115 -5.74 -17.11 -13.62
C GLU A 115 -4.57 -16.87 -14.58
N ILE A 116 -4.08 -17.98 -15.15
CA ILE A 116 -3.05 -17.99 -16.17
C ILE A 116 -3.65 -18.61 -17.43
N SER A 117 -3.66 -17.86 -18.52
CA SER A 117 -4.23 -18.28 -19.81
C SER A 117 -3.15 -18.70 -20.81
N ARG A 118 -1.89 -18.43 -20.49
CA ARG A 118 -0.74 -18.69 -21.35
C ARG A 118 0.07 -19.88 -20.84
N LYS A 119 0.63 -20.64 -21.77
CA LYS A 119 1.64 -21.66 -21.46
C LYS A 119 2.94 -20.96 -21.06
N ILE A 120 3.40 -21.21 -19.84
CA ILE A 120 4.61 -20.59 -19.29
C ILE A 120 5.54 -21.66 -18.71
N THR A 121 6.84 -21.47 -18.91
CA THR A 121 7.93 -22.24 -18.32
C THR A 121 8.52 -21.45 -17.15
N VAL A 122 8.33 -21.92 -15.91
CA VAL A 122 8.88 -21.29 -14.71
C VAL A 122 10.27 -21.88 -14.42
N ARG A 123 11.30 -21.03 -14.21
CA ARG A 123 12.68 -21.44 -13.94
C ARG A 123 13.23 -20.84 -12.65
N GLY A 124 13.79 -21.65 -11.76
CA GLY A 124 14.53 -21.18 -10.58
C GLY A 124 13.68 -20.40 -9.57
N LEU A 125 12.35 -20.59 -9.59
CA LEU A 125 11.40 -19.92 -8.70
C LEU A 125 10.63 -20.92 -7.86
N ALA A 126 10.39 -20.57 -6.59
CA ALA A 126 9.56 -21.40 -5.73
C ALA A 126 8.08 -21.28 -6.15
N VAL A 127 7.37 -22.40 -6.25
CA VAL A 127 5.94 -22.40 -6.64
C VAL A 127 5.12 -23.07 -5.54
N THR A 128 4.01 -22.45 -5.13
CA THR A 128 3.05 -23.09 -4.20
C THR A 128 2.35 -24.28 -4.86
N LYS A 129 1.87 -25.25 -4.05
CA LYS A 129 1.17 -26.44 -4.57
C LYS A 129 -0.02 -26.07 -5.47
N GLY A 130 -0.83 -25.09 -5.07
CA GLY A 130 -1.97 -24.62 -5.87
C GLY A 130 -1.55 -23.92 -7.17
N ALA A 131 -0.52 -23.08 -7.12
CA ALA A 131 -0.01 -22.41 -8.31
C ALA A 131 0.61 -23.40 -9.31
N ARG A 132 1.30 -24.43 -8.82
CA ARG A 132 1.86 -25.51 -9.64
C ARG A 132 0.76 -26.21 -10.45
N ALA A 133 -0.31 -26.63 -9.78
CA ALA A 133 -1.44 -27.28 -10.44
C ALA A 133 -2.10 -26.37 -11.50
N ALA A 134 -2.24 -25.07 -11.21
CA ALA A 134 -2.80 -24.12 -12.17
C ALA A 134 -1.90 -23.89 -13.41
N ILE A 135 -0.58 -23.82 -13.21
CA ILE A 135 0.40 -23.67 -14.30
C ILE A 135 0.43 -24.94 -15.18
N GLU A 136 0.45 -26.12 -14.56
CA GLU A 136 0.41 -27.41 -15.27
C GLU A 136 -0.92 -27.59 -16.02
N ALA A 137 -2.05 -27.18 -15.43
CA ALA A 137 -3.36 -27.21 -16.10
C ALA A 137 -3.43 -26.29 -17.33
N ALA A 138 -2.69 -25.18 -17.33
CA ALA A 138 -2.52 -24.30 -18.49
C ALA A 138 -1.47 -24.83 -19.50
N GLY A 139 -0.91 -26.02 -19.27
CA GLY A 139 0.08 -26.67 -20.12
C GLY A 139 1.51 -26.14 -19.95
N GLY A 140 1.77 -25.37 -18.89
CA GLY A 140 3.08 -24.85 -18.52
C GLY A 140 3.99 -25.90 -17.87
N THR A 141 5.28 -25.61 -17.80
CA THR A 141 6.29 -26.47 -17.18
C THR A 141 7.01 -25.73 -16.06
N ILE A 142 7.50 -26.47 -15.07
CA ILE A 142 8.27 -25.93 -13.95
C ILE A 142 9.60 -26.66 -13.93
N GLU A 143 10.67 -25.92 -14.23
CA GLU A 143 12.05 -26.38 -14.18
C GLU A 143 12.68 -25.88 -12.87
N GLU A 144 13.39 -26.76 -12.16
CA GLU A 144 14.06 -26.43 -10.89
C GLU A 144 15.22 -25.44 -11.05
#